data_AF-A0A840N976-F1
#
_entry.id   AF-A0A840N976-F1
#
_cell.length_a   1.000
_cell.length_b   1.000
_cell.length_c   1.000
_cell.angle_alpha   90.00
_cell.angle_beta   90.00
_cell.angle_gamma   90.00
#
_symmetry.space_group_name_H-M   'P 1'
#
loop_
_entity.id
_entity.type
_entity.pdbx_description
1 polymer ?
#
loop_
_entity_poly.entity_id
_entity_poly.type
_entity_poly.pdbx_seq_one_letter_code
_entity_poly.pdbx_strand_id
1 'polypeptide(L)'
;MNIVHWAPPPLQIWAPDLQRLQRLADSAENAGHPAAYFLLSELNRANPYDGEEPPAFAVSVNSWVTFSIDDSSTVLRRLLVLPEDCVDADNHLSVLSPIGAALVGLPQGSRMPYVDFDGEIKVVTVKAVRANRNSRQREIAAAVCTALLLIIWIALVRIYK
;
A
#
# COMPACT_ATOMS: atom_id res chain seq x y z
N MET A 1 1.10 -1.32 -36.51
CA MET A 1 1.41 -1.82 -35.15
C MET A 1 0.37 -1.24 -34.21
N ASN A 2 -0.53 -2.07 -33.68
CA ASN A 2 -1.45 -1.65 -32.62
C ASN A 2 -0.66 -1.51 -31.33
N ILE A 3 -0.22 -0.29 -31.03
CA ILE A 3 0.28 0.06 -29.71
C ILE A 3 -0.97 0.11 -28.83
N VAL A 4 -1.36 -1.02 -28.25
CA VAL A 4 -2.23 -1.00 -27.06
C VAL A 4 -1.54 -0.07 -26.08
N HIS A 5 -2.14 1.09 -25.84
CA HIS A 5 -1.72 2.02 -24.80
C HIS A 5 -2.01 1.30 -23.48
N TRP A 6 -1.07 0.46 -23.03
CA TRP A 6 -1.17 -0.21 -21.75
C TRP A 6 -0.82 0.81 -20.67
N ALA A 7 -1.74 1.73 -20.42
CA ALA A 7 -1.75 2.46 -19.18
C ALA A 7 -2.20 1.46 -18.11
N PRO A 8 -1.36 1.16 -17.10
CA PRO A 8 -1.78 0.29 -16.02
C PRO A 8 -3.01 0.89 -15.32
N PRO A 9 -3.93 0.07 -14.78
CA PRO A 9 -5.07 0.60 -14.05
C PRO A 9 -4.60 1.52 -12.91
N PRO A 10 -5.35 2.59 -12.58
CA PRO A 10 -5.00 3.44 -11.45
C PRO A 10 -5.00 2.63 -10.15
N LEU A 11 -4.04 2.92 -9.28
CA LEU A 11 -3.90 2.28 -7.99
C LEU A 11 -5.15 2.56 -7.13
N GLN A 12 -5.66 1.54 -6.44
CA GLN A 12 -6.72 1.70 -5.44
C GLN A 12 -6.07 1.87 -4.07
N ILE A 13 -6.06 3.10 -3.56
CA ILE A 13 -5.34 3.44 -2.32
C ILE A 13 -6.34 3.96 -1.28
N TRP A 14 -6.18 3.57 -0.02
CA TRP A 14 -7.00 4.11 1.05
C TRP A 14 -6.67 5.60 1.23
N ALA A 15 -7.67 6.48 1.29
CA ALA A 15 -7.44 7.92 1.30
C ALA A 15 -6.44 8.40 2.39
N PRO A 16 -6.49 7.89 3.64
CA PRO A 16 -5.49 8.20 4.66
C PRO A 16 -4.06 7.70 4.35
N ASP A 17 -3.93 6.56 3.66
CA ASP A 17 -2.62 6.02 3.26
C ASP A 17 -2.03 6.82 2.10
N LEU A 18 -2.85 7.41 1.22
CA LEU A 18 -2.37 8.13 0.03
C LEU A 18 -1.42 9.28 0.41
N GLN A 19 -1.82 10.16 1.32
CA GLN A 19 -0.98 11.28 1.76
C GLN A 19 0.30 10.81 2.47
N ARG A 20 0.23 9.69 3.19
CA ARG A 20 1.41 9.10 3.85
C ARG A 20 2.40 8.58 2.80
N LEU A 21 1.91 7.84 1.81
CA LEU A 21 2.73 7.27 0.74
C LEU A 21 3.30 8.35 -0.20
N GLN A 22 2.54 9.41 -0.49
CA GLN A 22 3.04 10.54 -1.28
C GLN A 22 4.21 11.24 -0.60
N ARG A 23 4.08 11.58 0.70
CA ARG A 23 5.18 12.19 1.46
C ARG A 23 6.41 11.28 1.54
N LEU A 24 6.20 9.96 1.67
CA LEU A 24 7.29 9.00 1.62
C LEU A 24 7.99 9.01 0.25
N ALA A 25 7.23 8.96 -0.84
CA ALA A 25 7.75 8.95 -2.19
C ALA A 25 8.48 10.26 -2.53
N ASP A 26 7.91 11.42 -2.19
CA ASP A 26 8.54 12.73 -2.36
C ASP A 26 9.88 12.81 -1.61
N SER A 27 9.92 12.37 -0.35
CA SER A 27 11.17 12.34 0.43
C SER A 27 12.21 11.41 -0.19
N ALA A 28 11.78 10.26 -0.70
CA ALA A 28 12.66 9.27 -1.30
C ALA A 28 13.19 9.75 -2.67
N GLU A 29 12.37 10.45 -3.45
CA GLU A 29 12.75 11.05 -4.73
C GLU A 29 13.82 12.13 -4.51
N ASN A 30 13.63 13.01 -3.53
CA ASN A 30 14.62 14.01 -3.14
C ASN A 30 15.96 13.38 -2.68
N ALA A 31 15.92 12.16 -2.16
CA ALA A 31 17.10 11.38 -1.78
C ALA A 31 17.69 10.55 -2.96
N GLY A 32 17.11 10.63 -4.16
CA GLY A 32 17.57 9.91 -5.35
C GLY A 32 17.22 8.42 -5.37
N HIS A 33 16.19 8.00 -4.63
CA HIS A 33 15.78 6.60 -4.56
C HIS A 33 15.15 6.13 -5.89
N PRO A 34 15.62 5.04 -6.52
CA PRO A 34 15.25 4.67 -7.90
C PRO A 34 13.76 4.36 -8.10
N ALA A 35 13.10 3.76 -7.10
CA ALA A 35 11.66 3.45 -7.18
C ALA A 35 10.73 4.65 -6.88
N ALA A 36 11.27 5.77 -6.36
CA ALA A 36 10.44 6.84 -5.80
C ALA A 36 9.65 7.59 -6.88
N TYR A 37 10.30 7.95 -7.99
CA TYR A 37 9.64 8.61 -9.12
C TYR A 37 8.48 7.76 -9.66
N PHE A 38 8.72 6.47 -9.86
CA PHE A 38 7.68 5.53 -10.29
C PHE A 38 6.52 5.50 -9.29
N LEU A 39 6.80 5.29 -8.00
CA LEU A 39 5.78 5.29 -6.96
C LEU A 39 4.97 6.60 -6.94
N LEU A 40 5.64 7.75 -6.96
CA LEU A 40 4.98 9.05 -6.94
C LEU A 40 4.08 9.26 -8.16
N SER A 41 4.55 8.88 -9.35
CA SER A 41 3.78 8.98 -10.59
C SER A 41 2.48 8.16 -10.55
N GLU A 42 2.54 6.97 -9.92
CA GLU A 42 1.39 6.09 -9.76
C GLU A 42 0.42 6.58 -8.68
N LEU A 43 0.94 7.12 -7.57
CA LEU A 43 0.13 7.72 -6.50
C LEU A 43 -0.61 8.98 -6.98
N ASN A 44 0.01 9.79 -7.85
CA ASN A 44 -0.61 11.02 -8.37
C ASN A 44 -1.83 10.77 -9.27
N ARG A 45 -1.94 9.57 -9.83
CA ARG A 45 -3.10 9.13 -10.64
C ARG A 45 -3.94 8.05 -9.94
N ALA A 46 -3.68 7.80 -8.65
CA ALA A 46 -4.40 6.79 -7.88
C ALA A 46 -5.87 7.19 -7.69
N ASN A 47 -6.73 6.19 -7.56
CA ASN A 47 -8.12 6.35 -7.18
C ASN A 47 -8.26 6.10 -5.68
N PRO A 48 -8.40 7.16 -4.86
CA PRO A 48 -8.58 6.99 -3.43
C PRO A 48 -9.95 6.39 -3.11
N TYR A 49 -10.02 5.60 -2.05
CA TYR A 49 -11.28 5.12 -1.49
C TYR A 49 -11.36 5.40 0.01
N ASP A 50 -12.57 5.66 0.50
CA ASP A 50 -12.80 6.05 1.91
C ASP A 50 -13.32 4.88 2.78
N GLY A 51 -13.71 3.75 2.17
CA GLY A 51 -14.18 2.56 2.88
C GLY A 51 -13.08 1.86 3.70
N GLU A 52 -13.50 1.05 4.68
CA GLU A 52 -12.57 0.32 5.55
C GLU A 52 -11.86 -0.84 4.84
N GLU A 53 -12.50 -1.42 3.81
CA GLU A 53 -11.96 -2.51 3.01
C GLU A 53 -11.53 -2.02 1.61
N PRO A 54 -10.39 -2.49 1.09
CA PRO A 54 -9.98 -2.15 -0.27
C PRO A 54 -10.97 -2.69 -1.29
N PRO A 55 -11.44 -1.88 -2.25
CA PRO A 55 -12.21 -2.38 -3.37
C PRO A 55 -11.36 -3.42 -4.12
N ALA A 56 -11.95 -4.58 -4.42
CA ALA A 56 -11.31 -5.68 -5.16
C ALA A 56 -10.00 -6.24 -4.52
N PHE A 57 -9.90 -6.22 -3.19
CA PHE A 57 -8.73 -6.76 -2.47
C PHE A 57 -7.41 -6.13 -2.94
N ALA A 58 -7.39 -4.81 -3.15
CA ALA A 58 -6.17 -4.10 -3.48
C ALA A 58 -5.08 -4.24 -2.40
N VAL A 59 -3.83 -4.36 -2.84
CA VAL A 59 -2.67 -4.46 -1.95
C VAL A 59 -2.55 -3.17 -1.14
N SER A 60 -2.53 -3.28 0.19
CA SER A 60 -2.27 -2.14 1.08
C SER A 60 -0.97 -2.35 1.86
N VAL A 61 -0.45 -1.28 2.46
CA VAL A 61 0.58 -1.40 3.49
C VAL A 61 0.07 -2.34 4.59
N ASN A 62 0.98 -3.15 5.14
CA ASN A 62 0.74 -4.21 6.10
C ASN A 62 -0.14 -5.36 5.59
N SER A 63 -0.34 -5.53 4.28
CA SER A 63 -1.02 -6.71 3.72
C SER A 63 -0.04 -7.77 3.26
N TRP A 64 -0.43 -9.04 3.42
CA TRP A 64 0.29 -10.15 2.78
C TRP A 64 -0.13 -10.23 1.33
N VAL A 65 0.83 -10.16 0.42
CA VAL A 65 0.62 -10.26 -1.02
C VAL A 65 1.31 -11.51 -1.55
N THR A 66 0.61 -12.26 -2.40
CA THR A 66 1.16 -13.34 -3.21
C THR A 66 1.22 -12.88 -4.65
N PHE A 67 2.39 -12.98 -5.28
CA PHE A 67 2.63 -12.47 -6.63
C PHE A 67 3.58 -13.37 -7.43
N SER A 68 3.58 -13.22 -8.75
CA SER A 68 4.59 -13.80 -9.65
C SER A 68 5.23 -12.68 -10.48
N ILE A 69 6.44 -12.93 -10.98
CA ILE A 69 7.15 -12.05 -11.91
C ILE A 69 7.21 -12.74 -13.27
N ASP A 70 6.98 -11.98 -14.35
CA ASP A 70 6.97 -12.43 -15.75
C ASP A 70 6.12 -13.68 -15.98
N ASP A 71 4.98 -13.77 -15.28
CA ASP A 71 4.07 -14.91 -15.28
C ASP A 71 4.74 -16.27 -15.04
N SER A 72 5.87 -16.28 -14.31
CA SER A 72 6.52 -17.50 -13.85
C SER A 72 5.60 -18.36 -12.97
N SER A 73 5.84 -19.68 -12.97
CA SER A 73 5.14 -20.63 -12.09
C SER A 73 5.52 -20.45 -10.61
N THR A 74 6.63 -19.77 -10.34
CA THR A 74 7.09 -19.47 -8.99
C THR A 74 6.31 -18.29 -8.42
N VAL A 75 5.62 -18.53 -7.31
CA VAL A 75 4.93 -17.48 -6.56
C VAL A 75 5.71 -17.12 -5.30
N LEU A 76 5.82 -15.82 -5.04
CA LEU A 76 6.39 -15.28 -3.82
C LEU A 76 5.27 -14.75 -2.94
N ARG A 77 5.44 -14.89 -1.63
CA ARG A 77 4.55 -14.32 -0.63
C ARG A 77 5.35 -13.43 0.30
N ARG A 78 4.95 -12.16 0.41
CA ARG A 78 5.62 -11.15 1.25
C ARG A 78 4.61 -10.25 1.95
N LEU A 79 4.99 -9.67 3.07
CA LEU A 79 4.27 -8.61 3.75
C LEU A 79 4.71 -7.27 3.18
N LEU A 80 3.80 -6.51 2.57
CA LEU A 80 4.13 -5.17 2.07
C LEU A 80 4.23 -4.22 3.27
N VAL A 81 5.39 -3.59 3.47
CA VAL A 81 5.68 -2.73 4.63
C VAL A 81 6.32 -1.42 4.20
N LEU A 82 6.38 -0.47 5.11
CA LEU A 82 7.13 0.76 4.91
C LEU A 82 8.63 0.51 5.12
N PRO A 83 9.51 1.38 4.59
CA PRO A 83 10.95 1.20 4.74
C PRO A 83 11.39 1.06 6.19
N GLU A 84 10.80 1.83 7.11
CA GLU A 84 11.10 1.79 8.54
C GLU A 84 10.74 0.45 9.22
N ASP A 85 9.77 -0.29 8.65
CA ASP A 85 9.25 -1.56 9.19
C ASP A 85 9.88 -2.79 8.49
N CYS A 86 10.80 -2.57 7.55
CA CYS A 86 11.43 -3.63 6.77
C CYS A 86 12.60 -4.29 7.52
N VAL A 87 12.27 -5.08 8.54
CA VAL A 87 13.24 -5.76 9.41
C VAL A 87 13.66 -7.17 8.96
N ASP A 88 12.86 -7.82 8.12
CA ASP A 88 13.09 -9.18 7.62
C ASP A 88 12.95 -9.20 6.09
N ALA A 89 14.05 -9.14 5.35
CA ALA A 89 14.03 -9.07 3.88
C ALA A 89 13.47 -10.34 3.20
N ASP A 90 13.45 -11.47 3.91
CA ASP A 90 12.92 -12.73 3.36
C ASP A 90 11.39 -12.79 3.43
N ASN A 91 10.77 -12.03 4.33
CA ASN A 91 9.31 -12.02 4.50
C ASN A 91 8.68 -10.67 4.20
N HIS A 92 9.40 -9.57 4.40
CA HIS A 92 8.93 -8.21 4.19
C HIS A 92 9.32 -7.71 2.80
N LEU A 93 8.47 -6.85 2.26
CA LEU A 93 8.71 -6.16 1.02
C LEU A 93 8.45 -4.67 1.23
N SER A 94 9.50 -3.86 1.14
CA SER A 94 9.36 -2.40 1.26
C SER A 94 8.57 -1.84 0.08
N VAL A 95 7.65 -0.91 0.35
CA VAL A 95 6.96 -0.11 -0.69
C VAL A 95 7.92 0.70 -1.56
N LEU A 96 9.15 0.97 -1.09
CA LEU A 96 10.19 1.64 -1.89
C LEU A 96 11.07 0.67 -2.67
N SER A 97 10.85 -0.64 -2.60
CA SER A 97 11.46 -1.54 -3.60
C SER A 97 10.76 -1.37 -4.95
N PRO A 98 11.41 -1.60 -6.10
CA PRO A 98 10.75 -1.46 -7.41
C PRO A 98 9.48 -2.31 -7.53
N ILE A 99 9.53 -3.55 -7.04
CA ILE A 99 8.37 -4.44 -7.04
C ILE A 99 7.33 -4.04 -5.98
N GLY A 100 7.73 -3.55 -4.81
CA GLY A 100 6.81 -3.05 -3.79
C GLY A 100 6.03 -1.81 -4.25
N ALA A 101 6.71 -0.89 -4.94
CA ALA A 101 6.10 0.28 -5.56
C ALA A 101 5.11 -0.13 -6.66
N ALA A 102 5.43 -1.17 -7.43
CA ALA A 102 4.54 -1.70 -8.45
C ALA A 102 3.32 -2.45 -7.88
N LEU A 103 3.43 -2.99 -6.66
CA LEU A 103 2.37 -3.78 -6.03
C LEU A 103 1.37 -2.93 -5.26
N VAL A 104 1.80 -1.87 -4.59
CA VAL A 104 0.91 -1.09 -3.71
C VAL A 104 -0.30 -0.56 -4.48
N GLY A 105 -1.50 -0.77 -3.94
CA GLY A 105 -2.77 -0.37 -4.55
C GLY A 105 -3.24 -1.20 -5.75
N LEU A 106 -2.48 -2.21 -6.20
CA LEU A 106 -2.96 -3.09 -7.27
C LEU A 106 -4.07 -4.02 -6.75
N PRO A 107 -5.19 -4.16 -7.48
CA PRO A 107 -6.20 -5.18 -7.21
C PRO A 107 -5.65 -6.59 -7.44
N GLN A 108 -6.23 -7.58 -6.75
CA GLN A 108 -5.96 -8.98 -7.05
C GLN A 108 -6.25 -9.30 -8.52
N GLY A 109 -5.36 -10.06 -9.18
CA GLY A 109 -5.45 -10.42 -10.60
C GLY A 109 -4.89 -9.35 -11.54
N SER A 110 -4.57 -8.15 -11.05
CA SER A 110 -3.95 -7.09 -11.86
C SER A 110 -2.46 -7.31 -12.01
N ARG A 111 -1.89 -6.60 -13.00
CA ARG A 111 -0.46 -6.64 -13.31
C ARG A 111 0.10 -5.25 -13.56
N MET A 112 1.38 -5.07 -13.29
CA MET A 112 2.08 -3.79 -13.45
C MET A 112 3.48 -4.03 -14.01
N PRO A 113 3.86 -3.36 -15.12
CA PRO A 113 5.24 -3.31 -15.53
C PRO A 113 6.05 -2.43 -14.56
N TYR A 114 7.27 -2.85 -14.26
CA TYR A 114 8.22 -2.09 -13.45
C TYR A 114 9.64 -2.33 -13.94
N VAL A 115 10.56 -1.46 -13.56
CA VAL A 115 11.99 -1.63 -13.83
C VAL A 115 12.63 -2.21 -12.59
N ASP A 116 13.31 -3.35 -12.70
CA ASP A 116 13.99 -3.97 -11.57
C ASP A 116 15.34 -3.30 -11.24
N PHE A 117 16.11 -3.88 -10.31
CA PHE A 117 17.40 -3.33 -9.92
C PHE A 117 18.47 -3.45 -11.01
N ASP A 118 18.29 -4.35 -11.98
CA ASP A 118 19.20 -4.52 -13.12
C ASP A 118 18.84 -3.59 -14.30
N GLY A 119 17.74 -2.83 -14.17
CA GLY A 119 17.24 -1.94 -15.22
C GLY A 119 16.34 -2.64 -16.24
N GLU A 120 15.98 -3.90 -15.99
CA GLU A 120 15.16 -4.70 -16.89
C GLU A 120 13.67 -4.46 -16.63
N ILE A 121 12.89 -4.44 -17.71
CA ILE A 121 11.43 -4.32 -17.60
C ILE A 121 10.87 -5.69 -17.23
N LYS A 122 10.19 -5.74 -16.09
CA LYS A 122 9.51 -6.91 -15.55
C LYS A 122 8.03 -6.63 -15.39
N VAL A 123 7.23 -7.69 -15.34
CA VAL A 123 5.79 -7.58 -15.03
C VAL A 123 5.50 -8.34 -13.76
N VAL A 124 5.01 -7.63 -12.73
CA VAL A 124 4.48 -8.26 -11.53
C VAL A 124 2.98 -8.52 -11.68
N THR A 125 2.53 -9.72 -11.30
CA THR A 125 1.11 -10.10 -11.31
C THR A 125 0.66 -10.44 -9.90
N VAL A 126 -0.39 -9.76 -9.39
CA VAL A 126 -0.98 -10.05 -8.07
C VAL A 126 -1.83 -11.30 -8.16
N LYS A 127 -1.47 -12.35 -7.41
CA LYS A 127 -2.22 -13.61 -7.35
C LYS A 127 -3.24 -13.63 -6.21
N ALA A 128 -2.86 -13.12 -5.04
CA ALA A 128 -3.74 -13.05 -3.87
C ALA A 128 -3.33 -11.93 -2.92
N VAL A 129 -4.31 -11.34 -2.24
CA VAL A 129 -4.08 -10.33 -1.18
C VAL A 129 -4.79 -10.76 0.09
N ARG A 130 -4.09 -10.66 1.22
CA ARG A 130 -4.66 -10.86 2.55
C ARG A 130 -4.35 -9.66 3.44
N ALA A 131 -5.38 -8.86 3.69
CA ALA A 131 -5.28 -7.74 4.62
C ALA A 131 -4.95 -8.24 6.03
N ASN A 132 -4.02 -7.55 6.70
CA ASN A 132 -3.83 -7.70 8.13
C ASN A 132 -4.90 -6.86 8.86
N ARG A 133 -6.02 -7.50 9.24
CA ARG A 133 -7.15 -6.82 9.91
C ARG A 133 -6.76 -6.13 11.22
N ASN A 134 -5.64 -6.52 11.84
CA ASN A 134 -5.24 -6.06 13.16
C ASN A 134 -4.74 -4.61 13.19
N SER A 135 -4.20 -4.05 12.09
CA SER A 135 -3.68 -2.67 12.10
C SER A 135 -4.80 -1.64 12.02
N ARG A 136 -5.76 -1.83 11.09
CA ARG A 136 -6.92 -0.92 10.91
C ARG A 136 -7.91 -0.97 12.08
N GLN A 137 -8.16 -2.16 12.66
CA GLN A 137 -9.05 -2.29 13.83
C GLN A 137 -8.47 -1.61 15.07
N ARG A 138 -7.14 -1.56 15.24
CA ARG A 138 -6.52 -0.91 16.41
C ARG A 138 -6.59 0.62 16.34
N GLU A 139 -6.44 1.21 15.17
CA GLU A 139 -6.55 2.66 14.99
C GLU A 139 -8.00 3.15 15.17
N ILE A 140 -8.97 2.44 14.57
CA ILE A 140 -10.40 2.78 14.73
C ILE A 140 -10.86 2.52 16.17
N ALA A 141 -10.47 1.40 16.79
CA ALA A 141 -10.78 1.15 18.19
C ALA A 141 -10.15 2.21 19.11
N ALA A 142 -8.93 2.67 18.83
CA ALA A 142 -8.31 3.76 19.60
C ALA A 142 -9.05 5.09 19.44
N ALA A 143 -9.49 5.44 18.22
CA ALA A 143 -10.28 6.65 17.96
C ALA A 143 -11.66 6.61 18.63
N VAL A 144 -12.35 5.47 18.59
CA VAL A 144 -13.66 5.29 19.25
C VAL A 144 -13.51 5.31 20.77
N CYS A 145 -12.48 4.66 21.32
CA CYS A 145 -12.23 4.60 22.76
C CYS A 145 -11.88 5.99 23.32
N THR A 146 -11.06 6.77 22.61
CA THR A 146 -10.75 8.16 23.01
C THR A 146 -11.97 9.07 22.97
N ALA A 147 -12.81 8.99 21.94
CA ALA A 147 -14.06 9.74 21.88
C ALA A 147 -15.04 9.35 23.01
N LEU A 148 -15.19 8.06 23.30
CA LEU A 148 -16.03 7.58 24.40
C LEU A 148 -15.51 8.03 25.77
N LEU A 149 -14.20 7.92 26.01
CA LEU A 149 -13.58 8.39 27.26
C LEU A 149 -13.75 9.90 27.45
N LEU A 150 -13.63 10.68 26.38
CA LEU A 150 -13.86 12.13 26.43
C LEU A 150 -15.32 12.44 26.77
N ILE A 151 -16.28 11.75 26.15
CA ILE A 151 -17.72 11.92 26.41
C ILE A 151 -18.05 11.54 27.86
N ILE A 152 -17.54 10.40 28.35
CA ILE A 152 -17.74 9.94 29.73
C ILE A 152 -17.12 10.94 30.72
N TRP A 153 -15.91 11.43 30.45
CA TRP A 153 -15.25 12.42 31.30
C TRP A 153 -16.05 13.73 31.35
N ILE A 154 -16.54 14.24 30.21
CA ILE A 154 -17.38 15.45 30.15
C ILE A 154 -18.69 15.24 30.94
N ALA A 155 -19.31 14.06 30.83
CA ALA A 155 -20.52 13.72 31.57
C ALA A 155 -20.28 13.68 33.09
N LEU A 156 -19.17 13.04 33.53
CA LEU A 156 -18.78 13.00 34.93
C LEU A 156 -18.47 14.39 35.48
N VAL A 157 -17.71 15.23 34.76
CA VAL A 157 -17.43 16.61 35.17
C VAL A 157 -18.71 17.44 35.31
N ARG A 158 -19.75 17.17 34.51
CA ARG A 158 -21.06 17.83 34.64
C ARG A 158 -21.90 17.33 35.81
N ILE A 159 -21.74 16.07 36.23
CA ILE A 159 -22.51 15.46 37.33
C ILE A 159 -21.90 15.83 38.69
N TYR A 160 -20.58 15.98 38.76
CA TYR A 160 -19.83 16.23 40.01
C TYR A 160 -19.50 17.71 40.27
N LYS A 161 -20.13 18.63 39.53
CA LYS A 161 -20.06 20.08 39.75
C LYS A 161 -21.42 20.60 40.16
#